data_AF-A0A966T1X6-F1
#
_entry.id   AF-A0A966T1X6-F1
#
_cell.length_a   1.000
_cell.length_b   1.000
_cell.length_c   1.000
_cell.angle_alpha   90.00
_cell.angle_beta   90.00
_cell.angle_gamma   90.00
#
_symmetry.space_group_name_H-M   'P 1'
#
loop_
_entity.id
_entity.type
_entity.pdbx_description
1 polymer ?
#
loop_
_entity_poly.entity_id
_entity_poly.type
_entity_poly.pdbx_seq_one_letter_code
_entity_poly.pdbx_strand_id
1 'polypeptide(L)'
;GGFLSERWVGVPAPEIATITNRSLIKYRLIIDECGGWEWFQSLLAVLGRVASKHGCDIASVATRVVLDWPRVAGAIVGAVNTTHVASHERVSGVHLDDGDRDAISARRGVSKLVAPISRILPARRRSSRTVAAST
;
A
#
# COMPACT_ATOMS: atom_id res chain seq x y z
N GLY A 1 4.18 -9.27 0.69
CA GLY A 1 3.27 -9.60 -0.43
C GLY A 1 3.96 -9.87 -1.76
N GLY A 2 5.27 -9.58 -1.88
CA GLY A 2 6.08 -10.04 -3.01
C GLY A 2 6.23 -9.08 -4.18
N PHE A 3 5.40 -8.03 -4.33
CA PHE A 3 5.56 -7.03 -5.40
C PHE A 3 6.52 -5.88 -5.05
N LEU A 4 6.57 -5.47 -3.77
CA LEU A 4 7.53 -4.47 -3.27
C LEU A 4 8.91 -5.11 -3.10
N SER A 5 9.61 -5.35 -4.21
CA SER A 5 10.93 -5.99 -4.24
C SER A 5 11.62 -5.72 -5.58
N GLU A 6 12.94 -5.82 -5.59
CA GLU A 6 13.84 -5.53 -6.71
C GLU A 6 13.48 -6.32 -7.97
N ARG A 7 13.05 -7.57 -7.82
CA ARG A 7 12.71 -8.45 -8.94
C ARG A 7 11.58 -7.94 -9.85
N TRP A 8 10.81 -6.94 -9.42
CA TRP A 8 9.70 -6.38 -10.19
C TRP A 8 10.04 -5.02 -10.81
N VAL A 9 11.23 -4.47 -10.57
CA VAL A 9 11.66 -3.18 -11.15
C VAL A 9 11.89 -3.34 -12.64
N GLY A 10 11.26 -2.49 -13.45
CA GLY A 10 11.39 -2.50 -14.91
C GLY A 10 10.70 -3.68 -15.61
N VAL A 11 9.96 -4.50 -14.86
CA VAL A 11 9.29 -5.70 -15.40
C VAL A 11 7.92 -5.31 -15.96
N PRO A 12 7.51 -5.82 -17.13
CA PRO A 12 6.14 -5.67 -17.63
C PRO A 12 5.10 -6.21 -16.64
N ALA A 13 3.88 -5.71 -16.73
CA ALA A 13 2.79 -6.21 -15.87
C ALA A 13 2.61 -7.71 -16.11
N PRO A 14 2.70 -8.56 -15.06
CA PRO A 14 2.40 -9.97 -15.22
C PRO A 14 0.93 -10.14 -15.58
N GLU A 15 0.64 -11.01 -16.54
CA GLU A 15 -0.73 -11.41 -16.85
C GLU A 15 -1.32 -12.14 -15.65
N ILE A 16 -2.51 -11.75 -15.20
CA ILE A 16 -3.15 -12.32 -14.00
C ILE A 16 -3.27 -13.85 -14.11
N ALA A 17 -3.56 -14.37 -15.31
CA ALA A 17 -3.69 -15.80 -15.57
C ALA A 17 -2.39 -16.60 -15.33
N THR A 18 -1.22 -15.94 -15.41
CA THR A 18 0.10 -16.58 -15.22
C THR A 18 0.54 -16.59 -13.75
N ILE A 19 -0.15 -15.85 -12.87
CA ILE A 19 0.17 -15.78 -11.45
C ILE A 19 -0.47 -16.95 -10.72
N THR A 20 0.35 -17.91 -10.27
CA THR A 20 -0.13 -19.08 -9.51
C THR A 20 -0.38 -18.78 -8.02
N ASN A 21 0.34 -17.80 -7.46
CA ASN A 21 0.20 -17.41 -6.06
C ASN A 21 -1.04 -16.51 -5.85
N ARG A 22 -2.04 -17.01 -5.12
CA ARG A 22 -3.30 -16.30 -4.86
C ARG A 22 -3.13 -14.95 -4.16
N SER A 23 -2.12 -14.80 -3.29
CA SER A 23 -1.82 -13.51 -2.67
C SER A 23 -1.27 -12.50 -3.67
N LEU A 24 -0.42 -12.93 -4.61
CA LEU A 24 0.07 -12.06 -5.69
C LEU A 24 -1.07 -11.60 -6.59
N ILE A 25 -2.06 -12.44 -6.91
CA ILE A 25 -3.28 -12.01 -7.64
C ILE A 25 -3.98 -10.87 -6.89
N LYS A 26 -4.24 -11.05 -5.59
CA LYS A 26 -4.89 -10.02 -4.76
C LYS A 26 -4.12 -8.70 -4.81
N TYR A 27 -2.80 -8.73 -4.64
CA TYR A 27 -2.00 -7.50 -4.64
C TYR A 27 -1.92 -6.87 -6.03
N ARG A 28 -1.97 -7.65 -7.11
CA ARG A 28 -2.02 -7.13 -8.48
C ARG A 28 -3.27 -6.28 -8.70
N LEU A 29 -4.43 -6.72 -8.16
CA LEU A 29 -5.68 -5.97 -8.21
C LEU A 29 -5.58 -4.65 -7.42
N ILE A 30 -5.00 -4.68 -6.21
CA ILE A 30 -4.77 -3.45 -5.43
C ILE A 30 -3.88 -2.46 -6.18
N ILE A 31 -2.84 -2.95 -6.87
CA ILE A 31 -1.99 -2.11 -7.72
C ILE A 31 -2.80 -1.45 -8.84
N ASP A 32 -3.68 -2.20 -9.52
CA ASP A 32 -4.57 -1.66 -10.56
C ASP A 32 -5.51 -0.57 -10.01
N GLU A 33 -6.00 -0.75 -8.79
CA GLU A 33 -6.88 0.20 -8.12
C GLU A 33 -6.17 1.49 -7.68
N CYS A 34 -4.90 1.39 -7.27
CA CYS A 34 -4.12 2.53 -6.76
C CYS A 34 -3.50 3.42 -7.85
N GLY A 35 -3.48 2.99 -9.11
CA GLY A 35 -2.85 3.75 -10.19
C GLY A 35 -2.36 2.93 -11.36
N GLY A 36 -2.47 1.61 -11.32
CA GLY A 36 -2.00 0.74 -12.39
C GLY A 36 -0.52 0.41 -12.31
N TRP A 37 -0.08 -0.42 -13.24
CA TRP A 37 1.28 -0.95 -13.24
C TRP A 37 2.35 0.11 -13.51
N GLU A 38 2.08 1.06 -14.40
CA GLU A 38 3.02 2.15 -14.71
C GLU A 38 3.30 3.02 -13.47
N TRP A 39 2.25 3.40 -12.75
CA TRP A 39 2.39 4.08 -11.46
C TRP A 39 3.20 3.24 -10.48
N PHE A 40 2.92 1.95 -10.39
CA PHE A 40 3.63 1.04 -9.50
C PHE A 40 5.12 0.93 -9.86
N GLN A 41 5.47 0.90 -11.14
CA GLN A 41 6.86 0.95 -11.59
C GLN A 41 7.56 2.25 -11.20
N SER A 42 6.87 3.40 -11.32
CA SER A 42 7.38 4.69 -10.85
C SER A 42 7.64 4.70 -9.34
N LEU A 43 6.74 4.10 -8.56
CA LEU A 43 6.93 3.91 -7.12
C LEU A 43 8.11 2.98 -6.81
N LEU A 44 8.21 1.82 -7.48
CA LEU A 44 9.32 0.89 -7.31
C LEU A 44 10.67 1.53 -7.65
N ALA A 45 10.75 2.35 -8.69
CA ALA A 45 11.97 3.05 -9.05
C ALA A 45 12.42 4.04 -7.96
N VAL A 46 11.47 4.77 -7.36
CA VAL A 46 11.76 5.66 -6.22
C VAL A 46 12.22 4.86 -5.01
N LEU A 47 11.48 3.82 -4.63
CA LEU A 47 11.83 2.97 -3.49
C LEU A 47 13.20 2.30 -3.69
N GLY A 48 13.52 1.87 -4.91
CA GLY A 48 14.81 1.28 -5.25
C GLY A 48 15.96 2.27 -5.09
N ARG A 49 15.80 3.53 -5.52
CA ARG A 49 16.83 4.56 -5.29
C ARG A 49 17.06 4.83 -3.81
N VAL A 50 15.99 4.93 -3.03
CA VAL A 50 16.07 5.12 -1.56
C VAL A 50 16.72 3.89 -0.91
N ALA A 51 16.34 2.69 -1.32
CA ALA A 51 16.94 1.45 -0.82
C ALA A 51 18.45 1.41 -1.06
N SER A 52 18.89 1.75 -2.28
CA SER A 52 20.31 1.88 -2.61
C SER A 52 21.04 2.91 -1.75
N LYS A 53 20.43 4.09 -1.54
CA LYS A 53 20.99 5.16 -0.68
C LYS A 53 21.23 4.68 0.76
N HIS A 54 20.32 3.87 1.29
CA HIS A 54 20.37 3.36 2.67
C HIS A 54 21.03 1.97 2.79
N GLY A 55 21.56 1.41 1.71
CA GLY A 55 22.19 0.08 1.71
C GLY A 55 21.26 -1.06 2.13
N CYS A 56 19.97 -0.96 1.77
CA CYS A 56 18.94 -1.95 2.12
C CYS A 56 18.11 -2.34 0.88
N ASP A 57 16.99 -3.03 1.08
CA ASP A 57 16.07 -3.45 0.02
C ASP A 57 14.76 -2.64 0.00
N ILE A 58 14.05 -2.70 -1.14
CA ILE A 58 12.77 -2.03 -1.37
C ILE A 58 11.74 -2.41 -0.30
N ALA A 59 11.73 -3.67 0.11
CA ALA A 59 10.82 -4.16 1.13
C ALA A 59 11.08 -3.50 2.49
N SER A 60 12.36 -3.27 2.82
CA SER A 60 12.78 -2.63 4.06
C SER A 60 12.40 -1.16 4.08
N VAL A 61 12.64 -0.43 2.99
CA VAL A 61 12.19 0.97 2.84
C VAL A 61 10.68 1.07 2.96
N ALA A 62 9.93 0.25 2.23
CA ALA A 62 8.47 0.27 2.28
C ALA A 62 7.93 -0.05 3.68
N THR A 63 8.56 -0.98 4.40
CA THR A 63 8.19 -1.32 5.78
C THR A 63 8.48 -0.15 6.72
N ARG A 64 9.66 0.49 6.58
CA ARG A 64 10.03 1.68 7.36
C ARG A 64 9.05 2.84 7.14
N VAL A 65 8.60 3.08 5.90
CA VAL A 65 7.58 4.11 5.62
C VAL A 65 6.32 3.90 6.46
N VAL A 66 5.85 2.64 6.56
CA VAL A 66 4.64 2.32 7.36
C VAL A 66 4.92 2.50 8.84
N LEU A 67 6.08 2.08 9.33
CA LEU A 67 6.49 2.23 10.73
C LEU A 67 6.70 3.70 11.13
N ASP A 68 6.99 4.60 10.19
CA ASP A 68 7.10 6.04 10.41
C ASP A 68 5.73 6.74 10.58
N TRP A 69 4.62 6.08 10.27
CA TRP A 69 3.31 6.71 10.39
C TRP A 69 2.91 6.94 11.85
N PRO A 70 2.27 8.09 12.15
CA PRO A 70 1.73 8.33 13.46
C PRO A 70 0.82 7.17 13.90
N ARG A 71 1.00 6.69 15.14
CA ARG A 71 0.21 5.63 15.77
C ARG A 71 0.44 4.21 15.22
N VAL A 72 1.42 3.99 14.36
CA VAL A 72 1.85 2.64 13.98
C VAL A 72 2.89 2.14 14.98
N ALA A 73 2.59 1.05 15.69
CA ALA A 73 3.50 0.43 16.66
C ALA A 73 4.29 -0.76 16.07
N GLY A 74 3.91 -1.27 14.90
CA GLY A 74 4.56 -2.41 14.28
C GLY A 74 4.04 -2.72 12.88
N ALA A 75 4.81 -3.52 12.14
CA ALA A 75 4.47 -3.99 10.81
C ALA A 75 4.65 -5.52 10.76
N ILE A 76 3.69 -6.22 10.16
CA ILE A 76 3.73 -7.68 10.03
C ILE A 76 4.36 -8.03 8.69
N VAL A 77 5.47 -8.75 8.73
CA VAL A 77 6.13 -9.31 7.54
C VAL A 77 5.93 -10.82 7.52
N GLY A 78 5.46 -11.34 6.40
CA GLY A 78 5.30 -12.79 6.22
C GLY A 78 6.64 -13.43 5.85
N ALA A 79 7.11 -14.38 6.65
CA ALA A 79 8.31 -15.18 6.39
C ALA A 79 7.91 -16.64 6.16
N VAL A 80 7.85 -17.05 4.89
CA VAL A 80 7.57 -18.45 4.50
C VAL A 80 8.83 -19.32 4.48
N ASN A 81 10.00 -18.69 4.58
CA ASN A 81 11.30 -19.30 4.74
C ASN A 81 12.24 -18.31 5.47
N THR A 82 13.43 -18.78 5.84
CA THR A 82 14.43 -17.99 6.58
C THR A 82 15.30 -17.09 5.68
N THR A 83 15.19 -17.22 4.36
CA THR A 83 16.05 -16.52 3.38
C THR A 83 16.04 -14.99 3.56
N HIS A 84 14.95 -14.42 4.06
CA HIS A 84 14.76 -12.98 4.18
C HIS A 84 14.93 -12.43 5.60
N VAL A 85 15.28 -13.26 6.59
CA VAL A 85 15.38 -12.83 8.00
C VAL A 85 16.40 -11.69 8.17
N ALA A 86 17.60 -11.84 7.62
CA ALA A 86 18.64 -10.81 7.70
C ALA A 86 18.22 -9.49 7.03
N SER A 87 17.41 -9.54 5.97
CA SER A 87 16.83 -8.33 5.36
C SER A 87 15.80 -7.67 6.27
N HIS A 88 14.94 -8.45 6.91
CA HIS A 88 13.94 -7.90 7.84
C HIS A 88 14.56 -7.24 9.07
N GLU A 89 15.69 -7.74 9.57
CA GLU A 89 16.44 -7.10 10.66
C GLU A 89 16.97 -5.71 10.29
N ARG A 90 17.26 -5.45 9.01
CA ARG A 90 17.76 -4.13 8.56
C ARG A 90 16.73 -3.02 8.70
N VAL A 91 15.43 -3.34 8.77
CA VAL A 91 14.35 -2.34 8.84
C VAL A 91 14.53 -1.38 10.03
N SER A 92 15.01 -1.87 11.17
CA SER A 92 15.22 -1.03 12.36
C SER A 92 16.33 0.00 12.20
N GLY A 93 17.28 -0.23 11.30
CA GLY A 93 18.39 0.68 11.02
C GLY A 93 18.13 1.67 9.89
N VAL A 94 17.01 1.55 9.16
CA VAL A 94 16.67 2.50 8.10
C VAL A 94 16.12 3.78 8.75
N HIS A 95 16.74 4.92 8.44
CA HIS A 95 16.27 6.24 8.86
C HIS A 95 16.04 7.11 7.63
N LEU A 96 14.78 7.22 7.20
CA LEU A 96 14.43 8.05 6.05
C LEU A 96 14.66 9.53 6.38
N ASP A 97 15.27 10.26 5.47
CA ASP A 97 15.30 11.73 5.56
C ASP A 97 14.10 12.35 4.84
N ASP A 98 13.98 13.67 4.93
CA ASP A 98 12.85 14.38 4.35
C ASP A 98 12.83 14.29 2.83
N GLY A 99 14.01 14.24 2.18
CA GLY A 99 14.11 14.03 0.75
C GLY A 99 13.58 12.66 0.32
N ASP A 100 13.86 11.61 1.10
CA ASP A 100 13.30 10.27 0.87
C ASP A 100 11.78 10.28 1.04
N ARG A 101 11.30 10.89 2.12
CA ARG A 101 9.85 10.99 2.41
C ARG A 101 9.10 11.74 1.33
N ASP A 102 9.65 12.85 0.86
CA ASP A 102 9.05 13.68 -0.19
C ASP A 102 9.03 12.94 -1.53
N ALA A 103 10.13 12.30 -1.90
CA ALA A 103 10.23 11.51 -3.13
C ALA A 103 9.21 10.37 -3.16
N ILE A 104 9.04 9.66 -2.04
CA ILE A 104 8.06 8.58 -1.90
C ILE A 104 6.64 9.14 -1.89
N SER A 105 6.39 10.22 -1.15
CA SER A 105 5.06 10.84 -1.04
C SER A 105 4.56 11.42 -2.36
N ALA A 106 5.47 11.88 -3.23
CA ALA A 106 5.15 12.32 -4.58
C ALA A 106 4.60 11.20 -5.48
N ARG A 107 4.69 9.93 -5.05
CA ARG A 107 4.14 8.75 -5.73
C ARG A 107 2.94 8.14 -5.01
N ARG A 108 2.22 8.91 -4.18
CA ARG A 108 0.95 8.45 -3.58
C ARG A 108 -0.01 7.96 -4.66
N GLY A 109 -0.53 6.75 -4.46
CA GLY A 109 -1.56 6.19 -5.34
C GLY A 109 -2.87 6.93 -5.18
N VAL A 110 -3.69 6.89 -6.22
CA VAL A 110 -5.05 7.43 -6.23
C VAL A 110 -5.99 6.27 -5.95
N SER A 111 -6.55 6.18 -4.73
CA SER A 111 -7.50 5.12 -4.43
C SER A 111 -8.85 5.43 -5.07
N LYS A 112 -9.31 4.56 -5.97
CA LYS A 112 -10.66 4.63 -6.55
C LYS A 112 -11.77 4.18 -5.56
N LEU A 113 -11.42 3.66 -4.38
CA LEU A 113 -12.34 2.97 -3.47
C LEU A 113 -12.94 3.84 -2.35
N VAL A 114 -12.46 5.07 -2.13
CA VAL A 114 -13.05 5.95 -1.12
C VAL A 114 -14.18 6.76 -1.77
N ALA A 115 -15.31 6.11 -2.04
CA ALA A 115 -16.56 6.85 -2.05
C ALA A 115 -16.91 7.23 -0.60
N PRO A 116 -17.38 8.44 -0.32
CA PRO A 116 -17.80 8.79 1.04
C PRO A 116 -18.89 7.82 1.51
N ILE A 117 -18.81 7.40 2.78
CA ILE A 117 -19.78 6.48 3.42
C ILE A 117 -21.25 6.93 3.22
N SER A 118 -21.46 8.23 3.01
CA SER A 118 -22.76 8.82 2.67
C SER A 118 -23.41 8.26 1.40
N ARG A 119 -22.66 7.58 0.53
CA ARG A 119 -23.17 6.97 -0.71
C ARG A 119 -23.71 5.55 -0.54
N ILE A 120 -23.46 4.90 0.59
CA ILE A 120 -23.80 3.49 0.84
C ILE A 120 -25.12 3.35 1.62
N LEU A 121 -25.51 4.36 2.40
CA LEU A 121 -26.77 4.35 3.14
C LEU A 121 -27.85 5.14 2.38
N PRO A 122 -29.01 4.54 2.04
CA PRO A 122 -30.12 5.32 1.52
C PRO A 122 -30.51 6.38 2.56
N ALA A 123 -30.74 7.61 2.11
CA ALA A 123 -31.13 8.72 2.96
C ALA A 123 -32.31 8.29 3.85
N ARG A 124 -32.13 8.36 5.17
CA ARG A 124 -33.17 8.02 6.16
C ARG A 124 -34.40 8.87 5.84
N ARG A 125 -35.46 8.26 5.30
CA ARG A 125 -36.77 8.91 5.16
C ARG A 125 -37.24 9.30 6.56
N ARG A 126 -37.23 10.60 6.88
CA ARG A 126 -37.94 11.12 8.04
C ARG A 126 -39.42 10.94 7.77
N SER A 127 -40.04 9.94 8.39
CA SER A 127 -41.50 9.85 8.45
C SER A 127 -41.98 10.90 9.45
N SER A 128 -42.61 11.95 8.94
CA SER A 128 -43.33 12.93 9.74
C SER A 128 -44.60 12.26 10.27
N ARG A 129 -44.61 11.84 11.53
CA ARG A 129 -45.84 11.48 12.23
C ARG A 129 -46.45 12.77 12.79
N THR A 130 -47.46 13.30 12.09
CA THR A 130 -48.39 14.28 12.67
C THR A 130 -49.26 13.54 13.67
N VAL A 131 -49.13 13.88 14.96
CA VAL A 131 -50.06 13.43 16.00
C VAL A 131 -51.21 14.44 16.02
N ALA A 132 -52.39 14.02 15.56
CA ALA A 132 -53.61 14.77 15.76
C ALA A 132 -54.05 14.61 17.22
N ALA A 133 -54.14 15.71 17.96
CA ALA A 133 -54.79 15.75 19.25
C ALA A 133 -56.31 15.84 19.04
N SER A 134 -57.07 14.92 19.62
CA SER A 134 -58.53 14.96 19.67
C SER A 134 -58.96 15.41 21.06
N THR A 135 -59.84 16.42 21.08
CA THR A 135 -60.56 16.97 22.24
C THR A 135 -61.69 16.05 22.67
#